data_AF-A0A7N0VI81-F1
#
_entry.id   AF-A0A7N0VI81-F1
#
_cell.length_a   1.000
_cell.length_b   1.000
_cell.length_c   1.000
_cell.angle_alpha   90.00
_cell.angle_beta   90.00
_cell.angle_gamma   90.00
#
_symmetry.space_group_name_H-M   'P 1'
#
loop_
_entity.id
_entity.type
_entity.pdbx_description
1 polymer ?
#
loop_
_entity_poly.entity_id
_entity_poly.type
_entity_poly.pdbx_seq_one_letter_code
_entity_poly.pdbx_strand_id
1 'polypeptide(L)'
;MSAAADEPGASSAPVAPPEPLDWRFSQVFGERTAGEEVQEVDIISAIEFDKSGNHLATGDRGGRVVLFERTDTKDNGNSRKDLEKVDIQPSRHPEFRYKTEFQSHEPEFDYLKSLEIEEKINKIRWCQSANGALFLLSTNDKTIKFWKVQEKKVKMISDMNIDPPKGVGNGVATSSIKSKSAVSNGSYPDKFNNSLNIDFSFPPEGIPSLRLPVVTFHEGSPAARCRRVYAHAHDYHINSISTNSDGETFISADDLRINLWNLGISNQSFNIVDVKPANMEDLTEVITSAEFHPTHCNTLAYSSSKGSIRLIDLRQSALCDSHAKLFEEHETPGSRSFFTEIIASISDIKFGRDGRYILSRDYMNLKLWDINMDSGPVSTFQVHEYLRPKLCDLYENDSIFDKFECCLSGDGLRVATGSYSNLFRVFGCAPGSSEAITLEASKNPMRKQVPAPARPSRSISSSIQRVVRRGGESPGADANGNSFDFTTKLLHLAWHPSENSIACAAANSLYMYYA
;
A
#
# COMPACT_ATOMS: atom_id res chain seq x y z
N MET A 1 -11.33 -50.73 -50.39
CA MET A 1 -11.73 -49.45 -49.78
C MET A 1 -10.83 -49.22 -48.58
N SER A 2 -10.09 -48.12 -48.62
CA SER A 2 -8.93 -47.80 -47.79
C SER A 2 -9.28 -47.57 -46.31
N ALA A 3 -8.46 -48.15 -45.43
CA ALA A 3 -8.41 -47.75 -44.03
C ALA A 3 -7.80 -46.34 -43.93
N ALA A 4 -8.54 -45.41 -43.33
CA ALA A 4 -8.04 -44.08 -42.96
C ALA A 4 -7.38 -44.17 -41.59
N ALA A 5 -6.12 -43.77 -41.50
CA ALA A 5 -5.39 -43.61 -40.26
C ALA A 5 -5.81 -42.28 -39.61
N ASP A 6 -6.10 -42.34 -38.30
CA ASP A 6 -6.33 -41.18 -37.44
C ASP A 6 -4.98 -40.48 -37.17
N GLU A 7 -4.89 -39.17 -37.47
CA GLU A 7 -3.75 -38.34 -37.08
C GLU A 7 -3.81 -37.99 -35.58
N PRO A 8 -2.66 -37.94 -34.88
CA PRO A 8 -2.64 -37.52 -33.49
C PRO A 8 -2.89 -36.01 -33.37
N GLY A 9 -3.77 -35.65 -32.44
CA GLY A 9 -4.18 -34.28 -32.15
C GLY A 9 -3.00 -33.34 -31.88
N ALA A 10 -3.14 -32.12 -32.39
CA ALA A 10 -2.21 -31.01 -32.24
C ALA A 10 -1.82 -30.81 -30.77
N SER A 11 -0.55 -31.09 -30.46
CA SER A 11 0.11 -30.63 -29.25
C SER A 11 0.04 -29.11 -29.22
N SER A 12 -0.57 -28.55 -28.16
CA SER A 12 -0.46 -27.11 -27.88
C SER A 12 1.02 -26.72 -27.85
N ALA A 13 1.44 -25.88 -28.79
CA ALA A 13 2.79 -25.37 -28.81
C ALA A 13 3.12 -24.72 -27.45
N PRO A 14 4.33 -24.92 -26.91
CA PRO A 14 4.73 -24.26 -25.66
C PRO A 14 4.63 -22.74 -25.89
N VAL A 15 3.87 -22.07 -25.02
CA VAL A 15 3.78 -20.61 -24.99
C VAL A 15 5.20 -20.09 -24.83
N ALA A 16 5.67 -19.29 -25.79
CA ALA A 16 7.01 -18.70 -25.74
C ALA A 16 7.15 -17.89 -24.43
N PRO A 17 8.32 -17.91 -23.77
CA PRO A 17 8.54 -17.11 -22.58
C PRO A 17 8.30 -15.63 -22.90
N PRO A 18 7.65 -14.86 -22.01
CA PRO A 18 7.38 -13.45 -22.25
C PRO A 18 8.68 -12.69 -22.47
N GLU A 19 8.66 -11.69 -23.37
CA GLU A 19 9.85 -10.87 -23.63
C GLU A 19 10.28 -10.11 -22.37
N PRO A 20 11.60 -9.97 -22.12
CA PRO A 20 12.09 -9.19 -20.98
C PRO A 20 11.61 -7.74 -21.02
N LEU A 21 11.26 -7.18 -19.86
CA LEU A 21 10.82 -5.79 -19.76
C LEU A 21 12.00 -4.83 -19.63
N ASP A 22 11.97 -3.75 -20.41
CA ASP A 22 12.94 -2.64 -20.34
C ASP A 22 12.40 -1.52 -19.44
N TRP A 23 12.76 -1.59 -18.15
CA TRP A 23 12.26 -0.65 -17.15
C TRP A 23 12.87 0.75 -17.28
N ARG A 24 12.00 1.76 -17.31
CA ARG A 24 12.33 3.17 -17.43
C ARG A 24 11.69 3.98 -16.31
N PHE A 25 12.40 5.03 -15.90
CA PHE A 25 11.86 6.02 -14.97
C PHE A 25 10.73 6.81 -15.62
N SER A 26 9.63 7.02 -14.88
CA SER A 26 8.47 7.81 -15.28
C SER A 26 8.39 9.13 -14.49
N GLN A 27 8.10 9.03 -13.20
CA GLN A 27 7.77 10.17 -12.33
C GLN A 27 8.37 9.98 -10.94
N VAL A 28 8.58 11.11 -10.26
CA VAL A 28 8.91 11.13 -8.82
C VAL A 28 8.06 12.19 -8.12
N PHE A 29 7.49 11.85 -6.98
CA PHE A 29 6.84 12.78 -6.06
C PHE A 29 7.62 12.82 -4.74
N GLY A 30 7.66 13.98 -4.09
CA GLY A 30 8.41 14.16 -2.84
C GLY A 30 9.94 14.19 -3.03
N GLU A 31 10.41 14.60 -4.22
CA GLU A 31 11.85 14.68 -4.48
C GLU A 31 12.53 15.68 -3.53
N ARG A 32 13.61 15.22 -2.90
CA ARG A 32 14.39 15.99 -1.94
C ARG A 32 15.33 16.96 -2.64
N THR A 33 15.51 18.12 -2.03
CA THR A 33 16.64 18.98 -2.36
C THR A 33 17.92 18.41 -1.73
N ALA A 34 19.08 18.60 -2.36
CA ALA A 34 20.34 18.11 -1.80
C ALA A 34 20.61 18.72 -0.41
N GLY A 35 20.76 17.87 0.61
CA GLY A 35 20.99 18.27 2.00
C GLY A 35 19.72 18.44 2.85
N GLU A 36 18.54 18.14 2.29
CA GLU A 36 17.29 18.12 3.04
C GLU A 36 17.17 16.84 3.87
N GLU A 37 17.01 16.98 5.19
CA GLU A 37 16.77 15.87 6.09
C GLU A 37 15.33 15.37 5.97
N VAL A 38 15.17 14.05 5.97
CA VAL A 38 13.85 13.42 5.90
C VAL A 38 13.23 13.44 7.28
N GLN A 39 12.07 14.07 7.41
CA GLN A 39 11.29 13.95 8.63
C GLN A 39 10.66 12.57 8.70
N GLU A 40 10.73 11.92 9.86
CA GLU A 40 10.19 10.57 10.04
C GLU A 40 8.70 10.49 9.71
N VAL A 41 7.94 11.54 10.04
CA VAL A 41 6.50 11.65 9.76
C VAL A 41 6.17 11.69 8.26
N ASP A 42 7.11 12.10 7.41
CA ASP A 42 6.92 12.17 5.96
C ASP A 42 7.29 10.84 5.25
N ILE A 43 7.82 9.86 5.98
CA ILE A 43 8.19 8.55 5.40
C ILE A 43 6.92 7.81 4.98
N ILE A 44 6.85 7.44 3.71
CA ILE A 44 5.76 6.65 3.14
C ILE A 44 5.80 5.24 3.75
N SER A 45 4.68 4.81 4.31
CA SER A 45 4.51 3.54 5.02
C SER A 45 3.44 2.62 4.42
N ALA A 46 2.70 3.10 3.41
CA ALA A 46 1.75 2.28 2.65
C ALA A 46 1.59 2.83 1.23
N ILE A 47 1.48 1.94 0.24
CA ILE A 47 1.20 2.28 -1.16
C ILE A 47 0.19 1.27 -1.71
N GLU A 48 -0.86 1.72 -2.39
CA GLU A 48 -1.84 0.82 -3.02
C GLU A 48 -2.51 1.47 -4.25
N PHE A 49 -2.52 0.76 -5.38
CA PHE A 49 -3.34 1.11 -6.55
C PHE A 49 -4.80 0.69 -6.34
N ASP A 50 -5.74 1.46 -6.89
CA ASP A 50 -7.13 0.99 -6.99
C ASP A 50 -7.24 -0.16 -8.00
N LYS A 51 -8.33 -0.94 -7.95
CA LYS A 51 -8.54 -2.09 -8.86
C LYS A 51 -8.52 -1.70 -10.35
N SER A 52 -8.74 -0.43 -10.66
CA SER A 52 -8.75 0.07 -12.05
C SER A 52 -7.38 0.56 -12.53
N GLY A 53 -6.46 0.83 -11.60
CA GLY A 53 -5.17 1.47 -11.89
C GLY A 53 -5.25 2.98 -12.10
N ASN A 54 -6.44 3.58 -12.05
CA ASN A 54 -6.60 5.02 -12.30
C ASN A 54 -6.28 5.89 -11.08
N HIS A 55 -6.21 5.29 -9.89
CA HIS A 55 -5.86 5.99 -8.66
C HIS A 55 -4.78 5.23 -7.90
N LEU A 56 -3.90 6.00 -7.28
CA LEU A 56 -2.85 5.51 -6.39
C LEU A 56 -3.00 6.24 -5.05
N ALA A 57 -2.94 5.50 -3.95
CA ALA A 57 -2.93 6.06 -2.61
C ALA A 57 -1.58 5.79 -1.94
N THR A 58 -1.07 6.78 -1.23
CA THR A 58 0.05 6.61 -0.29
C THR A 58 -0.38 7.02 1.11
N GLY A 59 0.17 6.34 2.11
CA GLY A 59 0.06 6.71 3.52
C GLY A 59 1.45 6.91 4.11
N ASP A 60 1.59 7.79 5.09
CA ASP A 60 2.86 8.05 5.77
C ASP A 60 2.82 7.78 7.28
N ARG A 61 3.99 7.88 7.90
CA ARG A 61 4.14 7.73 9.35
C ARG A 61 3.47 8.84 10.16
N GLY A 62 3.25 10.01 9.58
CA GLY A 62 2.51 11.13 10.15
C GLY A 62 1.00 11.03 9.99
N GLY A 63 0.46 9.89 9.56
CA GLY A 63 -0.98 9.63 9.51
C GLY A 63 -1.73 10.30 8.37
N ARG A 64 -1.04 10.87 7.39
CA ARG A 64 -1.65 11.49 6.20
C ARG A 64 -1.87 10.45 5.12
N VAL A 65 -2.91 10.65 4.32
CA VAL A 65 -3.19 9.88 3.11
C VAL A 65 -3.18 10.83 1.92
N VAL A 66 -2.37 10.53 0.91
CA VAL A 66 -2.25 11.30 -0.32
C VAL A 66 -2.78 10.46 -1.48
N LEU A 67 -3.66 11.05 -2.29
CA LEU A 67 -4.25 10.41 -3.46
C LEU A 67 -3.71 11.04 -4.74
N PHE A 68 -3.38 10.17 -5.69
CA PHE A 68 -2.98 10.52 -7.03
C PHE A 68 -4.02 10.00 -8.03
N GLU A 69 -4.23 10.75 -9.11
CA GLU A 69 -5.10 10.33 -10.21
C GLU A 69 -4.33 10.30 -11.52
N ARG A 70 -4.67 9.33 -12.36
CA ARG A 70 -4.11 9.16 -13.69
C ARG A 70 -4.54 10.31 -14.63
N THR A 71 -3.63 10.83 -15.44
CA THR A 71 -3.85 12.03 -16.27
C THR A 71 -4.25 11.74 -17.72
N ASP A 72 -3.72 10.67 -18.29
CA ASP A 72 -3.93 10.30 -19.71
C ASP A 72 -5.39 10.01 -20.09
N THR A 73 -6.24 9.61 -19.13
CA THR A 73 -7.65 9.30 -19.36
C THR A 73 -8.53 10.53 -19.59
N LYS A 74 -8.10 11.74 -19.18
CA LYS A 74 -8.90 12.96 -19.29
C LYS A 74 -8.63 13.77 -20.57
N ASP A 75 -7.50 13.55 -21.24
CA ASP A 75 -7.06 14.39 -22.37
C ASP A 75 -7.45 13.88 -23.78
N ASN A 76 -8.17 12.76 -23.88
CA ASN A 76 -8.61 12.23 -25.19
C ASN A 76 -9.80 12.99 -25.83
N GLY A 77 -10.10 14.21 -25.36
CA GLY A 77 -11.28 14.98 -25.77
C GLY A 77 -11.06 16.11 -26.77
N ASN A 78 -10.12 17.04 -26.56
CA ASN A 78 -10.33 18.42 -27.05
C ASN A 78 -9.08 19.19 -27.56
N SER A 79 -8.10 18.55 -28.18
CA SER A 79 -7.06 19.32 -28.90
C SER A 79 -6.94 18.89 -30.36
N ARG A 80 -7.36 19.79 -31.26
CA ARG A 80 -7.20 19.68 -32.72
C ARG A 80 -5.72 19.51 -33.13
N LYS A 81 -4.77 19.77 -32.22
CA LYS A 81 -3.32 19.54 -32.39
C LYS A 81 -2.87 18.10 -32.19
N ASP A 82 -3.65 17.23 -31.55
CA ASP A 82 -3.28 15.82 -31.34
C ASP A 82 -3.66 14.93 -32.54
N LEU A 83 -4.56 15.39 -33.40
CA LEU A 83 -4.93 14.72 -34.66
C LEU A 83 -3.85 14.83 -35.75
N GLU A 84 -2.86 15.73 -35.61
CA GLU A 84 -1.74 15.88 -36.56
C GLU A 84 -0.52 15.02 -36.21
N LYS A 85 -0.56 14.23 -35.13
CA LYS A 85 0.53 13.32 -34.70
C LYS A 85 0.21 11.83 -34.89
N VAL A 86 -0.45 11.48 -36.00
CA VAL A 86 -0.88 10.09 -36.26
C VAL A 86 0.27 9.18 -36.74
N ASP A 87 1.47 9.69 -37.01
CA ASP A 87 2.59 8.88 -37.54
C ASP A 87 3.67 8.46 -36.53
N ILE A 88 3.48 8.70 -35.22
CA ILE A 88 4.32 8.10 -34.16
C ILE A 88 3.37 7.70 -33.03
N GLN A 89 3.08 6.41 -32.85
CA GLN A 89 2.38 5.96 -31.65
C GLN A 89 3.21 6.36 -30.43
N PRO A 90 2.78 7.32 -29.59
CA PRO A 90 3.44 7.48 -28.32
C PRO A 90 2.93 6.31 -27.47
N SER A 91 3.79 5.37 -27.13
CA SER A 91 3.55 4.45 -26.03
C SER A 91 3.41 5.32 -24.75
N ARG A 92 2.21 5.87 -24.52
CA ARG A 92 1.91 6.67 -23.34
C ARG A 92 1.81 5.70 -22.18
N HIS A 93 2.88 5.61 -21.40
CA HIS A 93 2.85 4.98 -20.08
C HIS A 93 1.91 5.79 -19.16
N PRO A 94 1.36 5.16 -18.11
CA PRO A 94 0.45 5.86 -17.21
C PRO A 94 1.24 6.96 -16.49
N GLU A 95 0.66 8.17 -16.48
CA GLU A 95 1.16 9.30 -15.70
C GLU A 95 0.12 9.66 -14.64
N PHE A 96 0.59 10.06 -13.48
CA PHE A 96 -0.22 10.43 -12.32
C PHE A 96 0.00 11.89 -11.97
N ARG A 97 -1.02 12.49 -11.36
CA ARG A 97 -0.93 13.80 -10.72
C ARG A 97 -1.51 13.74 -9.32
N TYR A 98 -1.03 14.63 -8.47
CA TYR A 98 -1.64 14.87 -7.17
C TYR A 98 -3.14 15.20 -7.33
N LYS A 99 -3.99 14.51 -6.57
CA LYS A 99 -5.43 14.73 -6.53
C LYS A 99 -5.83 15.48 -5.26
N THR A 100 -5.49 14.94 -4.09
CA THR A 100 -5.86 15.49 -2.79
C THR A 100 -5.10 14.79 -1.67
N GLU A 101 -5.01 15.42 -0.51
CA GLU A 101 -4.50 14.84 0.72
C GLU A 101 -5.44 15.11 1.90
N PHE A 102 -5.35 14.28 2.93
CA PHE A 102 -6.08 14.49 4.18
C PHE A 102 -5.40 13.78 5.35
N GLN A 103 -5.54 14.35 6.55
CA GLN A 103 -5.12 13.72 7.80
C GLN A 103 -6.06 12.56 8.10
N SER A 104 -5.55 11.33 8.09
CA SER A 104 -6.34 10.14 8.36
C SER A 104 -6.35 9.80 9.86
N HIS A 105 -5.18 9.71 10.47
CA HIS A 105 -5.03 9.40 11.90
C HIS A 105 -4.24 10.51 12.58
N GLU A 106 -4.50 10.71 13.86
CA GLU A 106 -3.74 11.64 14.71
C GLU A 106 -3.19 10.81 15.87
N PRO A 107 -2.09 11.24 16.53
CA PRO A 107 -1.56 10.51 17.66
C PRO A 107 -2.62 10.41 18.76
N GLU A 108 -2.84 9.19 19.26
CA GLU A 108 -3.81 8.90 20.32
C GLU A 108 -3.08 8.30 21.52
N PHE A 109 -3.64 8.43 22.72
CA PHE A 109 -3.06 7.83 23.93
C PHE A 109 -4.13 7.07 24.72
N ASP A 110 -3.92 5.78 24.93
CA ASP A 110 -4.75 4.96 25.81
C ASP A 110 -4.26 5.13 27.26
N TYR A 111 -4.95 5.97 28.03
CA TYR A 111 -4.63 6.22 29.43
C TYR A 111 -4.78 5.00 30.34
N LEU A 112 -5.66 4.05 29.99
CA LEU A 112 -5.89 2.85 30.80
C LEU A 112 -4.77 1.84 30.59
N LYS A 113 -4.31 1.68 29.35
CA LYS A 113 -3.17 0.80 29.01
C LYS A 113 -1.81 1.50 29.10
N SER A 114 -1.80 2.82 29.32
CA SER A 114 -0.60 3.67 29.24
C SER A 114 0.18 3.45 27.94
N LEU A 115 -0.56 3.40 26.82
CA LEU A 115 -0.04 3.04 25.51
C LEU A 115 -0.26 4.21 24.54
N GLU A 116 0.83 4.67 23.93
CA GLU A 116 0.77 5.59 22.80
C GLU A 116 0.35 4.83 21.53
N ILE A 117 -0.59 5.41 20.80
CA ILE A 117 -1.09 4.88 19.54
C ILE A 117 -0.59 5.82 18.45
N GLU A 118 0.38 5.33 17.69
CA GLU A 118 0.95 6.07 16.56
C GLU A 118 -0.11 6.37 15.49
N GLU A 119 0.01 7.53 14.86
CA GLU A 119 -0.79 7.93 13.71
C GLU A 119 -0.38 7.24 12.41
N LYS A 120 0.76 6.56 12.39
CA LYS A 120 1.33 5.88 11.23
C LYS A 120 0.29 5.04 10.48
N ILE A 121 0.22 5.24 9.16
CA ILE A 121 -0.63 4.44 8.29
C ILE A 121 0.04 3.08 8.02
N ASN A 122 -0.55 2.00 8.52
CA ASN A 122 -0.03 0.64 8.32
C ASN A 122 -0.44 0.07 6.97
N LYS A 123 -1.71 0.23 6.58
CA LYS A 123 -2.24 -0.30 5.31
C LYS A 123 -3.35 0.60 4.76
N ILE A 124 -3.48 0.60 3.43
CA ILE A 124 -4.58 1.23 2.69
C ILE A 124 -5.22 0.16 1.79
N ARG A 125 -6.55 0.14 1.73
CA ARG A 125 -7.30 -0.73 0.82
C ARG A 125 -8.43 0.03 0.14
N TRP A 126 -8.43 0.01 -1.18
CA TRP A 126 -9.51 0.58 -1.98
C TRP A 126 -10.79 -0.27 -1.84
N CYS A 127 -11.92 0.43 -1.73
CA CYS A 127 -13.26 -0.14 -1.81
C CYS A 127 -13.86 0.18 -3.18
N GLN A 128 -14.98 -0.47 -3.51
CA GLN A 128 -15.66 -0.21 -4.77
C GLN A 128 -16.12 1.26 -4.86
N SER A 129 -15.67 1.95 -5.90
CA SER A 129 -16.11 3.30 -6.23
C SER A 129 -17.59 3.31 -6.62
N ALA A 130 -18.33 4.32 -6.16
CA ALA A 130 -19.76 4.45 -6.47
C ALA A 130 -20.16 5.93 -6.58
N ASN A 131 -21.04 6.24 -7.54
CA ASN A 131 -21.60 7.59 -7.74
C ASN A 131 -20.53 8.69 -7.91
N GLY A 132 -19.44 8.39 -8.60
CA GLY A 132 -18.32 9.31 -8.78
C GLY A 132 -17.54 9.64 -7.50
N ALA A 133 -17.72 8.86 -6.44
CA ALA A 133 -16.94 8.94 -5.21
C ALA A 133 -15.99 7.76 -5.10
N LEU A 134 -14.80 8.04 -4.59
CA LEU A 134 -13.80 7.07 -4.22
C LEU A 134 -14.01 6.65 -2.76
N PHE A 135 -13.77 5.38 -2.47
CA PHE A 135 -13.86 4.83 -1.13
C PHE A 135 -12.60 4.04 -0.82
N LEU A 136 -12.06 4.23 0.39
CA LEU A 136 -10.89 3.50 0.86
C LEU A 136 -10.94 3.30 2.36
N LEU A 137 -10.32 2.23 2.82
CA LEU A 137 -10.00 1.97 4.22
C LEU A 137 -8.54 2.35 4.46
N SER A 138 -8.28 3.02 5.57
CA SER A 138 -6.93 3.21 6.12
C SER A 138 -6.91 2.70 7.55
N THR A 139 -5.76 2.19 8.01
CA THR A 139 -5.60 1.69 9.37
C THR A 139 -4.28 2.16 9.97
N ASN A 140 -4.29 2.43 11.27
CA ASN A 140 -3.10 2.41 12.12
C ASN A 140 -3.11 1.13 12.96
N ASP A 141 -2.39 1.13 14.08
CA ASP A 141 -2.26 -0.03 14.96
C ASP A 141 -3.55 -0.47 15.65
N LYS A 142 -4.53 0.42 15.85
CA LYS A 142 -5.71 0.16 16.68
C LYS A 142 -7.05 0.49 16.04
N THR A 143 -7.04 1.34 15.01
CA THR A 143 -8.26 1.88 14.41
C THR A 143 -8.22 1.80 12.89
N ILE A 144 -9.38 1.54 12.31
CA ILE A 144 -9.58 1.51 10.86
C ILE A 144 -10.61 2.60 10.52
N LYS A 145 -10.34 3.41 9.50
CA LYS A 145 -11.24 4.49 9.06
C LYS A 145 -11.68 4.26 7.63
N PHE A 146 -12.99 4.39 7.40
CA PHE A 146 -13.60 4.32 6.07
C PHE A 146 -13.82 5.71 5.50
N TRP A 147 -13.09 6.03 4.45
CA TRP A 147 -13.08 7.34 3.82
C TRP A 147 -13.94 7.37 2.56
N LYS A 148 -14.59 8.50 2.35
CA LYS A 148 -15.21 8.86 1.07
C LYS A 148 -14.54 10.11 0.55
N VAL A 149 -14.01 10.03 -0.67
CA VAL A 149 -13.44 11.18 -1.38
C VAL A 149 -14.30 11.46 -2.61
N GLN A 150 -14.83 12.67 -2.70
CA GLN A 150 -15.70 13.07 -3.81
C GLN A 150 -15.45 14.54 -4.14
N GLU A 151 -15.54 14.89 -5.43
CA GLU A 151 -15.59 16.29 -5.85
C GLU A 151 -16.86 16.95 -5.29
N LYS A 152 -16.67 17.91 -4.39
CA LYS A 152 -17.76 18.70 -3.83
C LYS A 152 -17.89 19.97 -4.65
N LYS A 153 -18.87 19.99 -5.56
CA LYS A 153 -19.28 21.24 -6.23
C LYS A 153 -19.91 22.16 -5.19
N VAL A 154 -19.31 23.32 -4.96
CA VAL A 154 -19.89 24.34 -4.09
C VAL A 154 -21.15 24.86 -4.77
N LYS A 155 -22.30 24.66 -4.11
CA LYS A 155 -23.60 25.16 -4.54
C LYS A 155 -23.71 26.60 -4.09
N MET A 156 -23.73 27.53 -5.04
CA MET A 156 -24.10 28.91 -4.78
C MET A 156 -25.56 29.09 -5.16
N ILE A 157 -26.27 29.87 -4.36
CA ILE A 157 -27.65 30.24 -4.66
C ILE A 157 -27.58 31.61 -5.33
N SER A 158 -27.96 31.67 -6.60
CA SER A 158 -28.17 32.90 -7.36
C SER A 158 -29.67 33.16 -7.53
N ASP A 159 -30.01 34.33 -8.06
CA ASP A 159 -31.40 34.70 -8.41
C ASP A 159 -32.37 34.73 -7.22
N MET A 160 -31.89 35.17 -6.06
CA MET A 160 -32.76 35.45 -4.92
C MET A 160 -33.52 36.77 -5.13
N ASN A 161 -34.74 36.86 -4.59
CA ASN A 161 -35.53 38.10 -4.60
C ASN A 161 -34.99 39.16 -3.63
N ILE A 162 -34.07 38.78 -2.74
CA ILE A 162 -33.48 39.61 -1.71
C ILE A 162 -31.98 39.37 -1.76
N ASP A 163 -31.20 40.42 -1.95
CA ASP A 163 -29.75 40.34 -1.89
C ASP A 163 -29.29 40.04 -0.46
N PRO A 164 -28.29 39.15 -0.24
CA PRO A 164 -27.70 39.00 1.08
C PRO A 164 -27.14 40.35 1.56
N PRO A 165 -27.18 40.66 2.86
CA PRO A 165 -26.75 41.96 3.37
C PRO A 165 -25.29 42.20 2.95
N LYS A 166 -25.07 43.24 2.15
CA LYS A 166 -23.73 43.72 1.81
C LYS A 166 -23.10 44.22 3.11
N GLY A 167 -22.16 43.44 3.66
CA GLY A 167 -21.36 43.89 4.79
C GLY A 167 -20.66 45.19 4.43
N VAL A 168 -21.09 46.30 5.05
CA VAL A 168 -20.44 47.60 4.91
C VAL A 168 -19.16 47.56 5.75
N GLY A 169 -18.00 47.56 5.10
CA GLY A 169 -16.71 47.73 5.76
C GLY A 169 -15.53 47.43 4.86
N ASN A 170 -14.86 48.47 4.38
CA ASN A 170 -13.57 48.40 3.68
C ASN A 170 -12.54 47.60 4.50
N GLY A 171 -11.98 46.55 3.88
CA GLY A 171 -10.85 45.80 4.42
C GLY A 171 -10.88 44.35 3.96
N VAL A 172 -9.84 43.93 3.23
CA VAL A 172 -9.62 42.52 2.85
C VAL A 172 -9.55 41.68 4.12
N ALA A 173 -10.57 40.87 4.37
CA ALA A 173 -10.55 39.80 5.36
C ALA A 173 -11.31 38.59 4.80
N THR A 174 -10.55 37.56 4.45
CA THR A 174 -11.03 36.22 4.13
C THR A 174 -11.75 35.63 5.33
N SER A 175 -13.09 35.64 5.31
CA SER A 175 -13.90 34.95 6.31
C SER A 175 -13.84 33.44 6.06
N SER A 176 -12.79 32.85 6.64
CA SER A 176 -12.70 31.43 6.91
C SER A 176 -13.92 30.98 7.73
N ILE A 177 -14.79 30.18 7.13
CA ILE A 177 -15.75 29.37 7.87
C ILE A 177 -14.92 28.31 8.60
N LYS A 178 -14.46 28.64 9.82
CA LYS A 178 -13.94 27.65 10.76
C LYS A 178 -15.10 26.72 11.13
N SER A 179 -15.13 25.53 10.54
CA SER A 179 -15.95 24.42 11.02
C SER A 179 -15.47 24.04 12.42
N LYS A 180 -16.20 24.47 13.45
CA LYS A 180 -16.03 23.93 14.79
C LYS A 180 -16.34 22.44 14.78
N SER A 181 -15.50 21.71 15.51
CA SER A 181 -15.52 20.29 15.80
C SER A 181 -16.93 19.71 16.00
N ALA A 182 -17.22 18.65 15.26
CA ALA A 182 -18.38 17.80 15.50
C ALA A 182 -18.06 16.86 16.67
N VAL A 183 -18.75 17.08 17.79
CA VAL A 183 -18.77 16.13 18.91
C VAL A 183 -19.92 15.16 18.68
N SER A 184 -19.63 13.87 18.80
CA SER A 184 -20.57 12.76 18.80
C SER A 184 -21.40 12.72 20.09
N ASN A 185 -22.72 12.81 19.99
CA ASN A 185 -23.66 11.82 20.54
C ASN A 185 -25.10 12.31 20.40
N GLY A 186 -25.97 11.40 19.97
CA GLY A 186 -27.41 11.61 19.97
C GLY A 186 -27.93 11.80 21.39
N SER A 187 -28.46 12.98 21.65
CA SER A 187 -29.41 13.29 22.73
C SER A 187 -30.04 14.62 22.35
N TYR A 188 -31.29 14.62 21.91
CA TYR A 188 -32.08 15.84 21.78
C TYR A 188 -32.45 16.33 23.18
N PRO A 189 -32.16 17.59 23.54
CA PRO A 189 -33.07 18.36 24.34
C PRO A 189 -33.80 19.32 23.40
N ASP A 190 -35.12 19.23 23.40
CA ASP A 190 -36.03 20.19 22.82
C ASP A 190 -35.69 21.60 23.33
N LYS A 191 -34.92 22.35 22.55
CA LYS A 191 -34.75 23.79 22.68
C LYS A 191 -34.74 24.37 21.28
N PHE A 192 -35.92 24.85 20.88
CA PHE A 192 -36.10 25.78 19.77
C PHE A 192 -35.16 26.98 19.95
N ASN A 193 -33.98 26.93 19.32
CA ASN A 193 -33.17 28.12 19.10
C ASN A 193 -33.81 28.94 17.98
N ASN A 194 -34.79 29.76 18.36
CA ASN A 194 -35.18 30.96 17.63
C ASN A 194 -34.01 31.95 17.64
N SER A 195 -33.06 31.78 16.72
CA SER A 195 -32.12 32.85 16.38
C SER A 195 -31.50 32.61 14.99
N LEU A 196 -32.34 32.65 13.96
CA LEU A 196 -31.96 33.13 12.63
C LEU A 196 -32.75 34.40 12.36
N ASN A 197 -32.50 35.45 13.15
CA ASN A 197 -32.92 36.80 12.76
C ASN A 197 -31.91 37.29 11.72
N ILE A 198 -32.07 36.81 10.49
CA ILE A 198 -31.50 37.46 9.32
C ILE A 198 -32.54 38.50 8.95
N ASP A 199 -32.29 39.76 9.31
CA ASP A 199 -33.15 40.89 8.91
C ASP A 199 -33.08 41.05 7.39
N PHE A 200 -33.98 40.35 6.68
CA PHE A 200 -34.19 40.55 5.25
C PHE A 200 -34.94 41.87 5.05
N SER A 201 -34.27 42.89 4.52
CA SER A 201 -34.91 44.15 4.16
C SER A 201 -35.71 43.98 2.88
N PHE A 202 -37.03 44.04 2.99
CA PHE A 202 -37.91 44.09 1.82
C PHE A 202 -37.80 45.47 1.15
N PRO A 203 -37.67 45.54 -0.20
CA PRO A 203 -37.66 46.81 -0.90
C PRO A 203 -39.00 47.54 -0.72
N PRO A 204 -38.99 48.89 -0.57
CA PRO A 204 -40.18 49.67 -0.24
C PRO A 204 -41.29 49.64 -1.32
N GLU A 205 -40.98 49.24 -2.54
CA GLU A 205 -41.93 49.12 -3.66
C GLU A 205 -42.58 47.72 -3.79
N GLY A 206 -42.29 46.80 -2.85
CA GLY A 206 -42.73 45.40 -2.95
C GLY A 206 -41.94 44.60 -3.99
N ILE A 207 -42.15 43.28 -4.03
CA ILE A 207 -41.47 42.39 -4.99
C ILE A 207 -42.42 42.17 -6.19
N PRO A 208 -42.13 42.73 -7.38
CA PRO A 208 -43.06 42.72 -8.52
C PRO A 208 -43.22 41.35 -9.16
N SER A 209 -42.25 40.44 -8.98
CA SER A 209 -42.34 39.04 -9.41
C SER A 209 -41.43 38.17 -8.55
N LEU A 210 -41.89 36.99 -8.17
CA LEU A 210 -41.11 36.04 -7.39
C LEU A 210 -40.16 35.26 -8.32
N ARG A 211 -38.86 35.33 -8.05
CA ARG A 211 -37.85 34.45 -8.64
C ARG A 211 -37.65 33.22 -7.77
N LEU A 212 -37.45 32.08 -8.41
CA LEU A 212 -37.01 30.86 -7.76
C LEU A 212 -35.48 30.86 -7.66
N PRO A 213 -34.90 30.57 -6.49
CA PRO A 213 -33.45 30.52 -6.35
C PRO A 213 -32.85 29.47 -7.29
N VAL A 214 -31.84 29.87 -8.05
CA VAL A 214 -31.12 28.99 -8.98
C VAL A 214 -29.84 28.53 -8.31
N VAL A 215 -29.60 27.22 -8.31
CA VAL A 215 -28.33 26.67 -7.83
C VAL A 215 -27.32 26.73 -8.98
N THR A 216 -26.32 27.59 -8.83
CA THR A 216 -25.16 27.64 -9.71
C THR A 216 -23.99 26.89 -9.07
N PHE A 217 -23.13 26.31 -9.91
CA PHE A 217 -21.98 25.52 -9.49
C PHE A 217 -20.68 26.26 -9.83
N HIS A 218 -19.80 26.41 -8.86
CA HIS A 218 -18.40 26.79 -9.09
C HIS A 218 -17.50 25.55 -9.20
N GLU A 219 -16.24 25.75 -9.61
CA GLU A 219 -15.21 24.70 -9.66
C GLU A 219 -15.22 23.86 -8.37
N GLY A 220 -15.28 22.54 -8.54
CA GLY A 220 -15.35 21.60 -7.43
C GLY A 220 -13.96 21.30 -6.87
N SER A 221 -13.84 21.26 -5.55
CA SER A 221 -12.65 20.72 -4.89
C SER A 221 -12.90 19.28 -4.41
N PRO A 222 -11.92 18.38 -4.50
CA PRO A 222 -12.01 17.07 -3.88
C PRO A 222 -12.11 17.24 -2.36
N ALA A 223 -13.09 16.60 -1.74
CA ALA A 223 -13.29 16.62 -0.30
C ALA A 223 -13.27 15.19 0.25
N ALA A 224 -12.37 14.93 1.19
CA ALA A 224 -12.32 13.68 1.95
C ALA A 224 -13.20 13.78 3.21
N ARG A 225 -13.99 12.75 3.47
CA ARG A 225 -14.81 12.63 4.69
C ARG A 225 -14.68 11.24 5.27
N CYS A 226 -14.25 11.15 6.52
CA CYS A 226 -14.35 9.93 7.31
C CYS A 226 -15.83 9.60 7.52
N ARG A 227 -16.30 8.49 6.96
CA ARG A 227 -17.68 8.03 7.08
C ARG A 227 -17.88 7.17 8.32
N ARG A 228 -16.87 6.38 8.68
CA ARG A 228 -16.92 5.42 9.81
C ARG A 228 -15.53 5.21 10.38
N VAL A 229 -15.51 4.91 11.67
CA VAL A 229 -14.33 4.51 12.43
C VAL A 229 -14.65 3.15 13.07
N TYR A 230 -13.88 2.13 12.76
CA TYR A 230 -13.92 0.81 13.36
C TYR A 230 -12.79 0.75 14.39
N ALA A 231 -13.14 0.67 15.67
CA ALA A 231 -12.19 0.77 16.77
C ALA A 231 -12.51 -0.25 17.87
N HIS A 232 -11.58 -0.42 18.82
CA HIS A 232 -11.74 -1.23 20.04
C HIS A 232 -12.05 -2.72 19.79
N ALA A 233 -11.60 -3.28 18.67
CA ALA A 233 -11.74 -4.71 18.37
C ALA A 233 -10.42 -5.48 18.36
N HIS A 234 -9.29 -4.78 18.42
CA HIS A 234 -7.95 -5.37 18.39
C HIS A 234 -7.19 -5.01 19.66
N ASP A 235 -6.65 -6.04 20.31
CA ASP A 235 -5.78 -5.86 21.47
C ASP A 235 -4.32 -5.65 21.06
N TYR A 236 -3.92 -6.20 19.90
CA TYR A 236 -2.56 -6.14 19.33
C TYR A 236 -2.48 -5.18 18.13
N HIS A 237 -1.35 -5.10 17.44
CA HIS A 237 -1.16 -4.16 16.33
C HIS A 237 -1.82 -4.70 15.07
N ILE A 238 -2.69 -3.91 14.44
CA ILE A 238 -3.31 -4.28 13.17
C ILE A 238 -2.23 -4.30 12.07
N ASN A 239 -1.96 -5.49 11.54
CA ASN A 239 -0.99 -5.71 10.47
C ASN A 239 -1.64 -5.73 9.08
N SER A 240 -2.92 -6.08 8.99
CA SER A 240 -3.63 -6.28 7.71
C SER A 240 -5.06 -5.78 7.73
N ILE A 241 -5.50 -5.27 6.57
CA ILE A 241 -6.90 -5.09 6.21
C ILE A 241 -7.09 -5.60 4.79
N SER A 242 -8.24 -6.22 4.50
CA SER A 242 -8.56 -6.72 3.16
C SER A 242 -10.06 -6.65 2.90
N THR A 243 -10.45 -6.12 1.74
CA THR A 243 -11.85 -6.00 1.33
C THR A 243 -12.34 -7.30 0.71
N ASN A 244 -13.56 -7.70 1.04
CA ASN A 244 -14.15 -8.89 0.46
C ASN A 244 -14.68 -8.59 -0.96
N SER A 245 -14.72 -9.63 -1.80
CA SER A 245 -15.30 -9.59 -3.15
C SER A 245 -16.82 -9.38 -3.16
N ASP A 246 -17.51 -9.54 -2.02
CA ASP A 246 -18.93 -9.23 -1.86
C ASP A 246 -19.27 -7.72 -1.89
N GLY A 247 -18.26 -6.85 -1.71
CA GLY A 247 -18.44 -5.39 -1.67
C GLY A 247 -19.09 -4.85 -0.40
N GLU A 248 -19.37 -5.70 0.59
CA GLU A 248 -20.06 -5.35 1.84
C GLU A 248 -19.21 -5.59 3.08
N THR A 249 -18.34 -6.61 3.06
CA THR A 249 -17.53 -7.01 4.20
C THR A 249 -16.04 -6.78 3.98
N PHE A 250 -15.28 -6.74 5.06
CA PHE A 250 -13.82 -6.70 5.04
C PHE A 250 -13.26 -7.35 6.30
N ILE A 251 -12.01 -7.78 6.27
CA ILE A 251 -11.31 -8.30 7.45
C ILE A 251 -10.26 -7.31 7.93
N SER A 252 -9.95 -7.39 9.22
CA SER A 252 -8.73 -6.86 9.80
C SER A 252 -8.05 -7.91 10.64
N ALA A 253 -6.73 -7.97 10.57
CA ALA A 253 -5.91 -8.90 11.33
C ALA A 253 -4.92 -8.15 12.21
N ASP A 254 -4.79 -8.59 13.46
CA ASP A 254 -3.67 -8.27 14.34
C ASP A 254 -2.77 -9.50 14.52
N ASP A 255 -1.85 -9.46 15.48
CA ASP A 255 -0.88 -10.51 15.72
C ASP A 255 -1.52 -11.86 16.14
N LEU A 256 -2.73 -11.88 16.70
CA LEU A 256 -3.37 -13.10 17.21
C LEU A 256 -4.81 -13.32 16.72
N ARG A 257 -5.42 -12.33 16.08
CA ARG A 257 -6.85 -12.35 15.74
C ARG A 257 -7.14 -11.82 14.35
N ILE A 258 -8.13 -12.42 13.71
CA ILE A 258 -8.77 -11.89 12.50
C ILE A 258 -10.23 -11.60 12.80
N ASN A 259 -10.65 -10.36 12.54
CA ASN A 259 -12.00 -9.88 12.72
C ASN A 259 -12.66 -9.59 11.36
N LEU A 260 -13.89 -10.08 11.19
CA LEU A 260 -14.76 -9.77 10.06
C LEU A 260 -15.68 -8.59 10.40
N TRP A 261 -15.78 -7.66 9.48
CA TRP A 261 -16.55 -6.42 9.61
C TRP A 261 -17.52 -6.25 8.45
N ASN A 262 -18.59 -5.51 8.71
CA ASN A 262 -19.46 -5.00 7.66
C ASN A 262 -19.17 -3.51 7.44
N LEU A 263 -19.01 -3.06 6.20
CA LEU A 263 -18.72 -1.66 5.84
C LEU A 263 -19.83 -0.68 6.31
N GLY A 264 -21.03 -1.21 6.58
CA GLY A 264 -22.19 -0.49 7.10
C GLY A 264 -22.21 -0.32 8.62
N ILE A 265 -21.54 -1.20 9.37
CA ILE A 265 -21.66 -1.38 10.81
C ILE A 265 -20.27 -1.22 11.46
N SER A 266 -20.07 -0.15 12.23
CA SER A 266 -18.76 0.17 12.81
C SER A 266 -18.58 -0.13 14.29
N ASN A 267 -19.66 -0.51 14.97
CA ASN A 267 -19.67 -0.79 16.40
C ASN A 267 -19.67 -2.29 16.74
N GLN A 268 -19.59 -3.16 15.73
CA GLN A 268 -19.58 -4.61 15.90
C GLN A 268 -18.62 -5.23 14.88
N SER A 269 -17.85 -6.20 15.33
CA SER A 269 -17.06 -7.11 14.51
C SER A 269 -17.32 -8.54 14.97
N PHE A 270 -17.05 -9.48 14.08
CA PHE A 270 -17.10 -10.90 14.40
C PHE A 270 -15.70 -11.47 14.33
N ASN A 271 -15.18 -11.98 15.44
CA ASN A 271 -13.89 -12.64 15.45
C ASN A 271 -14.01 -14.00 14.78
N ILE A 272 -13.28 -14.19 13.67
CA ILE A 272 -13.31 -15.43 12.86
C ILE A 272 -12.11 -16.32 13.13
N VAL A 273 -10.97 -15.75 13.54
CA VAL A 273 -9.76 -16.49 13.92
C VAL A 273 -9.24 -15.91 15.22
N ASP A 274 -8.95 -16.79 16.19
CA ASP A 274 -8.26 -16.46 17.44
C ASP A 274 -7.18 -17.52 17.69
N VAL A 275 -5.92 -17.17 17.47
CA VAL A 275 -4.77 -18.05 17.74
C VAL A 275 -4.14 -17.77 19.10
N LYS A 276 -4.80 -16.96 19.95
CA LYS A 276 -4.31 -16.64 21.29
C LYS A 276 -4.24 -17.92 22.15
N PRO A 277 -3.06 -18.28 22.68
CA PRO A 277 -2.93 -19.43 23.57
C PRO A 277 -3.61 -19.14 24.93
N ALA A 278 -3.97 -20.21 25.65
CA ALA A 278 -4.53 -20.08 26.99
C ALA A 278 -3.55 -19.40 27.97
N ASN A 279 -2.26 -19.72 27.85
CA ASN A 279 -1.16 -19.03 28.53
C ASN A 279 -0.31 -18.27 27.49
N MET A 280 -0.10 -16.97 27.70
CA MET A 280 0.71 -16.15 26.80
C MET A 280 2.18 -16.58 26.74
N GLU A 281 2.68 -17.30 27.74
CA GLU A 281 4.03 -17.88 27.72
C GLU A 281 4.18 -19.00 26.67
N ASP A 282 3.08 -19.64 26.27
CA ASP A 282 3.06 -20.69 25.25
C ASP A 282 2.92 -20.12 23.82
N LEU A 283 3.03 -18.79 23.66
CA LEU A 283 2.92 -18.15 22.36
C LEU A 283 4.12 -18.52 21.48
N THR A 284 3.86 -19.31 20.44
CA THR A 284 4.91 -19.73 19.49
C THR A 284 4.71 -19.19 18.08
N GLU A 285 3.55 -18.63 17.77
CA GLU A 285 3.18 -18.24 16.42
C GLU A 285 2.27 -17.01 16.44
N VAL A 286 2.54 -16.05 15.56
CA VAL A 286 1.70 -14.86 15.36
C VAL A 286 1.31 -14.72 13.90
N ILE A 287 0.15 -14.12 13.66
CA ILE A 287 -0.36 -13.78 12.33
C ILE A 287 0.42 -12.58 11.81
N THR A 288 0.93 -12.66 10.59
CA THR A 288 1.79 -11.62 10.01
C THR A 288 1.15 -10.86 8.86
N SER A 289 0.30 -11.53 8.07
CA SER A 289 -0.47 -10.93 6.99
C SER A 289 -1.76 -11.72 6.74
N ALA A 290 -2.81 -11.05 6.28
CA ALA A 290 -4.08 -11.68 5.94
C ALA A 290 -4.76 -10.98 4.75
N GLU A 291 -5.30 -11.77 3.82
CA GLU A 291 -5.96 -11.27 2.63
C GLU A 291 -7.17 -12.12 2.22
N PHE A 292 -8.23 -11.49 1.71
CA PHE A 292 -9.33 -12.16 1.04
C PHE A 292 -8.94 -12.61 -0.36
N HIS A 293 -9.53 -13.71 -0.81
CA HIS A 293 -9.47 -14.11 -2.21
C HIS A 293 -10.13 -13.05 -3.10
N PRO A 294 -9.52 -12.68 -4.26
CA PRO A 294 -9.98 -11.56 -5.06
C PRO A 294 -11.38 -11.74 -5.66
N THR A 295 -11.83 -12.98 -5.82
CA THR A 295 -13.11 -13.34 -6.46
C THR A 295 -14.03 -14.24 -5.63
N HIS A 296 -13.53 -14.90 -4.58
CA HIS A 296 -14.29 -15.88 -3.81
C HIS A 296 -14.57 -15.32 -2.43
N CYS A 297 -15.82 -14.96 -2.17
CA CYS A 297 -16.18 -14.22 -0.96
C CYS A 297 -16.05 -15.00 0.34
N ASN A 298 -15.95 -16.33 0.25
CA ASN A 298 -15.80 -17.24 1.37
C ASN A 298 -14.34 -17.66 1.62
N THR A 299 -13.38 -17.26 0.79
CA THR A 299 -12.01 -17.73 0.89
C THR A 299 -11.09 -16.60 1.33
N LEU A 300 -10.27 -16.85 2.34
CA LEU A 300 -9.19 -15.95 2.76
C LEU A 300 -7.95 -16.76 3.10
N ALA A 301 -6.78 -16.12 3.06
CA ALA A 301 -5.54 -16.70 3.55
C ALA A 301 -4.92 -15.79 4.61
N TYR A 302 -4.21 -16.40 5.56
CA TYR A 302 -3.33 -15.67 6.46
C TYR A 302 -2.01 -16.40 6.63
N SER A 303 -0.93 -15.63 6.77
CA SER A 303 0.42 -16.12 7.02
C SER A 303 0.83 -15.95 8.46
N SER A 304 1.90 -16.64 8.85
CA SER A 304 2.45 -16.55 10.20
C SER A 304 3.96 -16.32 10.27
N SER A 305 4.43 -16.02 11.48
CA SER A 305 5.85 -15.89 11.81
C SER A 305 6.64 -17.19 11.70
N LYS A 306 5.98 -18.34 11.53
CA LYS A 306 6.62 -19.66 11.34
C LYS A 306 6.78 -20.05 9.88
N GLY A 307 6.42 -19.17 8.95
CA GLY A 307 6.57 -19.46 7.51
C GLY A 307 5.48 -20.34 6.92
N SER A 308 4.31 -20.39 7.56
CA SER A 308 3.15 -21.12 7.05
C SER A 308 2.06 -20.16 6.54
N ILE A 309 1.28 -20.63 5.56
CA ILE A 309 0.08 -19.94 5.07
C ILE A 309 -1.11 -20.88 5.28
N ARG A 310 -2.16 -20.38 5.94
CA ARG A 310 -3.40 -21.11 6.16
C ARG A 310 -4.48 -20.53 5.27
N LEU A 311 -5.09 -21.39 4.47
CA LEU A 311 -6.24 -21.05 3.64
C LEU A 311 -7.51 -21.45 4.37
N ILE A 312 -8.43 -20.51 4.50
CA ILE A 312 -9.67 -20.62 5.26
C ILE A 312 -10.85 -20.58 4.30
N ASP A 313 -11.85 -21.44 4.55
CA ASP A 313 -13.15 -21.39 3.90
C ASP A 313 -14.24 -21.07 4.94
N LEU A 314 -14.77 -19.85 4.86
CA LEU A 314 -15.81 -19.31 5.76
C LEU A 314 -17.14 -20.09 5.71
N ARG A 315 -17.32 -20.99 4.74
CA ARG A 315 -18.51 -21.86 4.66
C ARG A 315 -18.40 -23.11 5.54
N GLN A 316 -17.18 -23.53 5.87
CA GLN A 316 -16.95 -24.77 6.63
C GLN A 316 -17.34 -24.61 8.09
N SER A 317 -17.04 -23.47 8.68
CA SER A 317 -17.37 -23.14 10.06
C SER A 317 -17.52 -21.64 10.24
N ALA A 318 -18.37 -21.24 11.19
CA ALA A 318 -18.47 -19.84 11.60
C ALA A 318 -17.21 -19.38 12.34
N LEU A 319 -16.59 -20.28 13.12
CA LEU A 319 -15.30 -20.07 13.78
C LEU A 319 -14.25 -20.81 12.96
N CYS A 320 -13.29 -20.09 12.39
CA CYS A 320 -12.26 -20.65 11.51
C CYS A 320 -11.09 -21.22 12.33
N ASP A 321 -11.43 -22.11 13.27
CA ASP A 321 -10.51 -22.82 14.16
C ASP A 321 -9.69 -23.92 13.45
N SER A 322 -10.21 -24.41 12.33
CA SER A 322 -9.49 -25.24 11.36
C SER A 322 -9.19 -24.47 10.07
N HIS A 323 -8.23 -24.98 9.30
CA HIS A 323 -7.92 -24.49 7.96
C HIS A 323 -8.37 -25.50 6.90
N ALA A 324 -8.71 -25.00 5.72
CA ALA A 324 -9.00 -25.83 4.56
C ALA A 324 -7.73 -26.42 3.95
N LYS A 325 -6.64 -25.65 3.91
CA LYS A 325 -5.30 -26.07 3.48
C LYS A 325 -4.21 -25.37 4.28
N LEU A 326 -3.09 -26.06 4.47
CA LEU A 326 -1.88 -25.54 5.11
C LEU A 326 -0.74 -25.62 4.11
N PHE A 327 -0.20 -24.47 3.74
CA PHE A 327 0.98 -24.37 2.89
C PHE A 327 2.19 -24.16 3.78
N GLU A 328 3.03 -25.19 3.87
CA GLU A 328 4.25 -25.18 4.67
C GLU A 328 5.36 -25.94 3.93
N GLU A 329 6.54 -25.33 3.89
CA GLU A 329 7.70 -26.00 3.33
C GLU A 329 8.35 -26.90 4.38
N HIS A 330 8.34 -28.21 4.12
CA HIS A 330 8.94 -29.17 5.02
C HIS A 330 10.46 -29.16 4.85
N GLU A 331 11.16 -28.59 5.84
CA GLU A 331 12.61 -28.58 5.83
C GLU A 331 13.21 -29.98 6.04
N THR A 332 14.36 -30.21 5.40
CA THR A 332 15.11 -31.46 5.61
C THR A 332 15.68 -31.52 7.03
N PRO A 333 15.55 -32.67 7.74
CA PRO A 333 16.12 -32.82 9.07
C PRO A 333 17.64 -32.59 9.04
N GLY A 334 18.11 -31.52 9.70
CA GLY A 334 19.54 -31.17 9.81
C GLY A 334 19.96 -29.84 9.17
N SER A 335 19.10 -29.16 8.39
CA SER A 335 19.39 -27.83 7.84
C SER A 335 19.02 -26.66 8.77
N ARG A 336 18.47 -26.97 9.96
CA ARG A 336 17.96 -25.96 10.90
C ARG A 336 19.09 -25.28 11.66
N SER A 337 19.23 -23.99 11.43
CA SER A 337 20.04 -23.07 12.23
C SER A 337 19.13 -22.23 13.13
N PHE A 338 19.69 -21.53 14.12
CA PHE A 338 18.95 -20.55 14.92
C PHE A 338 18.23 -19.51 14.04
N PHE A 339 18.89 -19.02 12.99
CA PHE A 339 18.32 -18.01 12.09
C PHE A 339 17.22 -18.56 11.18
N THR A 340 17.12 -19.87 11.01
CA THR A 340 16.17 -20.50 10.08
C THR A 340 14.73 -20.11 10.40
N GLU A 341 14.34 -20.16 11.68
CA GLU A 341 12.99 -19.78 12.11
C GLU A 341 12.74 -18.27 11.97
N ILE A 342 13.76 -17.46 12.24
CA ILE A 342 13.68 -15.99 12.15
C ILE A 342 13.41 -15.56 10.70
N ILE A 343 14.20 -16.08 9.74
CA ILE A 343 14.07 -15.70 8.33
C ILE A 343 12.90 -16.39 7.62
N ALA A 344 12.31 -17.43 8.21
CA ALA A 344 11.14 -18.12 7.68
C ALA A 344 9.84 -17.32 7.89
N SER A 345 9.84 -16.37 8.82
CA SER A 345 8.70 -15.47 9.06
C SER A 345 8.26 -14.79 7.77
N ILE A 346 6.98 -14.96 7.41
CA ILE A 346 6.41 -14.34 6.22
C ILE A 346 6.03 -12.90 6.57
N SER A 347 6.55 -11.93 5.82
CA SER A 347 6.26 -10.50 6.00
C SER A 347 5.02 -10.04 5.24
N ASP A 348 4.70 -10.66 4.09
CA ASP A 348 3.55 -10.29 3.27
C ASP A 348 3.06 -11.46 2.42
N ILE A 349 1.75 -11.48 2.14
CA ILE A 349 1.12 -12.40 1.19
C ILE A 349 0.24 -11.62 0.22
N LYS A 350 0.17 -12.09 -1.03
CA LYS A 350 -0.68 -11.52 -2.08
C LYS A 350 -1.32 -12.60 -2.92
N PHE A 351 -2.64 -12.55 -3.08
CA PHE A 351 -3.30 -13.35 -4.11
C PHE A 351 -2.97 -12.80 -5.51
N GLY A 352 -2.71 -13.72 -6.45
CA GLY A 352 -2.72 -13.41 -7.87
C GLY A 352 -4.11 -12.94 -8.32
N ARG A 353 -4.17 -12.16 -9.40
CA ARG A 353 -5.42 -11.56 -9.89
C ARG A 353 -6.49 -12.60 -10.26
N ASP A 354 -6.06 -13.75 -10.76
CA ASP A 354 -6.91 -14.90 -11.07
C ASP A 354 -7.34 -15.69 -9.83
N GLY A 355 -6.73 -15.41 -8.68
CA GLY A 355 -6.96 -16.09 -7.42
C GLY A 355 -6.34 -17.48 -7.34
N ARG A 356 -5.67 -17.98 -8.39
CA ARG A 356 -5.11 -19.33 -8.38
C ARG A 356 -3.84 -19.44 -7.54
N TYR A 357 -3.04 -18.38 -7.54
CA TYR A 357 -1.74 -18.36 -6.90
C TYR A 357 -1.72 -17.44 -5.68
N ILE A 358 -0.88 -17.78 -4.70
CA ILE A 358 -0.53 -16.93 -3.56
C ILE A 358 0.97 -16.66 -3.66
N LEU A 359 1.36 -15.38 -3.66
CA LEU A 359 2.76 -14.97 -3.47
C LEU A 359 2.98 -14.74 -1.98
N SER A 360 4.10 -15.22 -1.45
CA SER A 360 4.57 -14.87 -0.10
C SER A 360 5.99 -14.34 -0.13
N ARG A 361 6.27 -13.38 0.75
CA ARG A 361 7.63 -12.90 1.02
C ARG A 361 8.07 -13.36 2.40
N ASP A 362 9.14 -14.15 2.46
CA ASP A 362 9.94 -14.33 3.67
C ASP A 362 11.15 -13.39 3.64
N TYR A 363 12.02 -13.40 4.65
CA TYR A 363 13.14 -12.45 4.67
C TYR A 363 14.03 -12.58 3.42
N MET A 364 14.38 -13.81 3.01
CA MET A 364 15.36 -14.07 1.95
C MET A 364 14.74 -14.28 0.56
N ASN A 365 13.48 -14.70 0.48
CA ASN A 365 12.86 -15.26 -0.72
C ASN A 365 11.46 -14.72 -0.99
N LEU A 366 11.11 -14.69 -2.28
CA LEU A 366 9.73 -14.75 -2.72
C LEU A 366 9.37 -16.18 -3.07
N LYS A 367 8.16 -16.62 -2.69
CA LYS A 367 7.64 -17.96 -2.98
C LYS A 367 6.26 -17.86 -3.61
N LEU A 368 6.06 -18.52 -4.75
CA LEU A 368 4.78 -18.59 -5.45
C LEU A 368 4.14 -19.95 -5.20
N TRP A 369 2.94 -19.95 -4.64
CA TRP A 369 2.18 -21.14 -4.26
C TRP A 369 0.95 -21.29 -5.16
N ASP A 370 0.64 -22.50 -5.62
CA ASP A 370 -0.64 -22.80 -6.28
C ASP A 370 -1.61 -23.27 -5.21
N ILE A 371 -2.80 -22.67 -5.13
CA ILE A 371 -3.82 -23.05 -4.12
C ILE A 371 -4.20 -24.53 -4.23
N ASN A 372 -4.01 -25.16 -5.38
CA ASN A 372 -4.27 -26.58 -5.59
C ASN A 372 -3.12 -27.50 -5.19
N MET A 373 -1.95 -26.96 -4.83
CA MET A 373 -0.74 -27.69 -4.46
C MET A 373 -0.18 -27.15 -3.14
N ASP A 374 -0.52 -27.81 -2.04
CA ASP A 374 -0.12 -27.46 -0.67
C ASP A 374 1.18 -28.14 -0.20
N SER A 375 1.78 -29.00 -1.03
CA SER A 375 3.04 -29.70 -0.71
C SER A 375 4.29 -28.81 -0.70
N GLY A 376 4.23 -27.62 -1.29
CA GLY A 376 5.37 -26.71 -1.42
C GLY A 376 5.13 -25.62 -2.48
N PRO A 377 6.03 -24.62 -2.55
CA PRO A 377 5.91 -23.56 -3.56
C PRO A 377 6.20 -24.11 -4.96
N VAL A 378 5.49 -23.57 -5.96
CA VAL A 378 5.72 -23.85 -7.39
C VAL A 378 7.04 -23.24 -7.86
N SER A 379 7.37 -22.05 -7.34
CA SER A 379 8.61 -21.33 -7.65
C SER A 379 9.12 -20.58 -6.43
N THR A 380 10.45 -20.57 -6.24
CA THR A 380 11.13 -19.82 -5.19
C THR A 380 12.19 -18.92 -5.81
N PHE A 381 12.17 -17.63 -5.49
CA PHE A 381 13.07 -16.61 -6.02
C PHE A 381 13.93 -16.04 -4.89
N GLN A 382 15.25 -16.19 -5.02
CA GLN A 382 16.21 -15.66 -4.06
C GLN A 382 16.36 -14.14 -4.24
N VAL A 383 15.96 -13.36 -3.24
CA VAL A 383 15.93 -11.91 -3.33
C VAL A 383 17.30 -11.30 -3.08
N HIS A 384 17.97 -11.69 -2.00
CA HIS A 384 19.24 -11.09 -1.62
C HIS A 384 20.15 -12.09 -0.88
N GLU A 385 20.46 -13.19 -1.54
CA GLU A 385 21.27 -14.29 -0.99
C GLU A 385 22.65 -13.84 -0.46
N TYR A 386 23.17 -12.73 -0.99
CA TYR A 386 24.41 -12.09 -0.51
C TYR A 386 24.34 -11.63 0.95
N LEU A 387 23.15 -11.53 1.55
CA LEU A 387 22.96 -11.20 2.96
C LEU A 387 23.09 -12.41 3.89
N ARG A 388 23.04 -13.65 3.38
CA ARG A 388 23.06 -14.85 4.21
C ARG A 388 24.28 -14.94 5.14
N PRO A 389 25.50 -14.57 4.72
CA PRO A 389 26.66 -14.54 5.62
C PRO A 389 26.61 -13.43 6.69
N LYS A 390 25.75 -12.42 6.51
CA LYS A 390 25.62 -11.23 7.38
C LYS A 390 24.42 -11.31 8.33
N LEU A 391 23.74 -12.47 8.45
CA LEU A 391 22.54 -12.62 9.28
C LEU A 391 22.79 -12.29 10.77
N CYS A 392 23.99 -12.54 11.28
CA CYS A 392 24.34 -12.17 12.66
C CYS A 392 24.34 -10.64 12.84
N ASP A 393 25.02 -9.91 11.94
CA ASP A 393 25.09 -8.45 11.98
C ASP A 393 23.71 -7.80 11.77
N LEU A 394 22.88 -8.41 10.91
CA LEU A 394 21.51 -7.97 10.65
C LEU A 394 20.58 -8.23 11.83
N TYR A 395 20.83 -9.27 12.61
CA TYR A 395 20.12 -9.56 13.85
C TYR A 395 20.52 -8.59 14.97
N GLU A 396 21.81 -8.28 15.11
CA GLU A 396 22.29 -7.31 16.11
C GLU A 396 21.75 -5.89 15.88
N ASN A 397 21.45 -5.52 14.63
CA ASN A 397 20.92 -4.21 14.25
C ASN A 397 19.41 -4.22 13.96
N ASP A 398 18.68 -5.25 14.38
CA ASP A 398 17.23 -5.46 14.17
C ASP A 398 16.73 -5.45 12.69
N SER A 399 17.64 -5.31 11.73
CA SER A 399 17.31 -5.25 10.30
C SER A 399 16.72 -6.56 9.80
N ILE A 400 17.07 -7.69 10.42
CA ILE A 400 16.48 -9.01 10.10
C ILE A 400 14.95 -9.05 10.29
N PHE A 401 14.38 -8.11 11.05
CA PHE A 401 12.94 -8.00 11.30
C PHE A 401 12.22 -7.03 10.33
N ASP A 402 12.94 -6.49 9.34
CA ASP A 402 12.34 -5.65 8.31
C ASP A 402 11.29 -6.42 7.49
N LYS A 403 10.09 -5.85 7.40
CA LYS A 403 8.94 -6.44 6.71
C LYS A 403 8.86 -5.92 5.28
N PHE A 404 9.52 -6.62 4.35
CA PHE A 404 9.43 -6.31 2.91
C PHE A 404 8.08 -6.77 2.34
N GLU A 405 7.41 -5.91 1.59
CA GLU A 405 6.18 -6.26 0.87
C GLU A 405 6.48 -6.87 -0.50
N CYS A 406 5.46 -7.49 -1.09
CA CYS A 406 5.55 -8.07 -2.43
C CYS A 406 4.34 -7.70 -3.30
N CYS A 407 4.50 -7.79 -4.61
CA CYS A 407 3.42 -7.55 -5.56
C CYS A 407 3.56 -8.44 -6.80
N LEU A 408 2.43 -8.70 -7.46
CA LEU A 408 2.35 -9.45 -8.72
C LEU A 408 1.98 -8.50 -9.86
N SER A 409 2.47 -8.79 -11.07
CA SER A 409 2.01 -8.13 -12.27
C SER A 409 0.54 -8.45 -12.56
N GLY A 410 -0.15 -7.54 -13.25
CA GLY A 410 -1.57 -7.69 -13.58
C GLY A 410 -1.91 -8.91 -14.44
N ASP A 411 -0.94 -9.43 -15.19
CA ASP A 411 -1.02 -10.65 -16.01
C ASP A 411 -0.57 -11.92 -15.27
N GLY A 412 -0.04 -11.80 -14.04
CA GLY A 412 0.47 -12.91 -13.24
C GLY A 412 1.78 -13.53 -13.75
N LEU A 413 2.43 -12.93 -14.75
CA LEU A 413 3.66 -13.48 -15.34
C LEU A 413 4.92 -13.06 -14.59
N ARG A 414 4.85 -12.06 -13.71
CA ARG A 414 6.00 -11.51 -12.98
C ARG A 414 5.62 -11.18 -11.54
N VAL A 415 6.65 -11.16 -10.70
CA VAL A 415 6.56 -10.77 -9.29
C VAL A 415 7.67 -9.80 -8.95
N ALA A 416 7.42 -8.92 -8.00
CA ALA A 416 8.40 -7.95 -7.53
C ALA A 416 8.39 -7.78 -6.01
N THR A 417 9.54 -7.36 -5.50
CA THR A 417 9.73 -7.05 -4.07
C THR A 417 10.95 -6.16 -3.87
N GLY A 418 11.02 -5.51 -2.72
CA GLY A 418 12.14 -4.65 -2.33
C GLY A 418 13.29 -5.37 -1.61
N SER A 419 14.37 -4.63 -1.41
CA SER A 419 15.58 -4.99 -0.67
C SER A 419 16.22 -3.73 -0.07
N TYR A 420 17.39 -3.88 0.56
CA TYR A 420 18.22 -2.79 1.05
C TYR A 420 18.83 -1.96 -0.09
N SER A 421 19.41 -0.81 0.27
CA SER A 421 19.99 0.15 -0.66
C SER A 421 19.00 0.69 -1.70
N ASN A 422 17.73 0.83 -1.30
CA ASN A 422 16.60 1.21 -2.16
C ASN A 422 16.46 0.33 -3.42
N LEU A 423 16.95 -0.91 -3.37
CA LEU A 423 16.84 -1.84 -4.49
C LEU A 423 15.48 -2.51 -4.50
N PHE A 424 14.98 -2.82 -5.68
CA PHE A 424 13.88 -3.75 -5.88
C PHE A 424 14.21 -4.73 -6.99
N ARG A 425 13.59 -5.90 -6.94
CA ARG A 425 13.82 -6.98 -7.90
C ARG A 425 12.53 -7.40 -8.56
N VAL A 426 12.63 -7.72 -9.84
CA VAL A 426 11.52 -8.24 -10.67
C VAL A 426 11.92 -9.61 -11.19
N PHE A 427 11.07 -10.61 -10.99
CA PHE A 427 11.30 -11.99 -11.43
C PHE A 427 10.19 -12.44 -12.38
N GLY A 428 10.55 -13.22 -13.40
CA GLY A 428 9.59 -13.90 -14.25
C GLY A 428 9.08 -15.20 -13.61
N CYS A 429 7.78 -15.44 -13.66
CA CYS A 429 7.13 -16.60 -13.02
C CYS A 429 6.93 -17.80 -13.95
N ALA A 430 7.16 -17.62 -15.26
CA ALA A 430 7.01 -18.71 -16.23
C ALA A 430 7.97 -19.87 -15.90
N PRO A 431 7.55 -21.15 -16.05
CA PRO A 431 8.43 -22.28 -15.84
C PRO A 431 9.71 -22.19 -16.67
N GLY A 432 10.87 -22.28 -16.00
CA GLY A 432 12.18 -22.16 -16.66
C GLY A 432 12.62 -20.73 -16.99
N SER A 433 11.86 -19.70 -16.58
CA SER A 433 12.30 -18.31 -16.72
C SER A 433 13.56 -18.05 -15.88
N SER A 434 14.56 -17.45 -16.50
CA SER A 434 15.75 -16.92 -15.82
C SER A 434 15.66 -15.40 -15.64
N GLU A 435 14.49 -14.81 -15.83
CA GLU A 435 14.30 -13.37 -15.68
C GLU A 435 14.44 -12.98 -14.20
N ALA A 436 15.49 -12.22 -13.89
CA ALA A 436 15.74 -11.65 -12.58
C ALA A 436 16.44 -10.30 -12.76
N ILE A 437 15.67 -9.22 -12.69
CA ILE A 437 16.16 -7.85 -12.87
C ILE A 437 16.28 -7.20 -11.50
N THR A 438 17.37 -6.48 -11.26
CA THR A 438 17.57 -5.63 -10.07
C THR A 438 17.61 -4.17 -10.49
N LEU A 439 16.80 -3.35 -9.85
CA LEU A 439 16.65 -1.92 -10.13
C LEU A 439 16.83 -1.13 -8.83
N GLU A 440 17.28 0.10 -8.96
CA GLU A 440 17.35 1.05 -7.84
C GLU A 440 16.18 2.03 -7.93
N ALA A 441 15.52 2.32 -6.80
CA ALA A 441 14.53 3.40 -6.73
C ALA A 441 15.21 4.78 -6.79
N SER A 442 15.64 5.16 -7.99
CA SER A 442 16.18 6.46 -8.35
C SER A 442 15.70 6.90 -9.74
N LYS A 443 16.05 8.12 -10.16
CA LYS A 443 15.80 8.58 -11.54
C LYS A 443 16.56 7.78 -12.61
N ASN A 444 17.59 7.02 -12.20
CA ASN A 444 18.42 6.18 -13.07
C ASN A 444 18.39 4.73 -12.56
N PRO A 445 17.30 3.98 -12.78
CA PRO A 445 17.07 2.69 -12.14
C PRO A 445 18.08 1.60 -12.52
N MET A 446 18.73 1.74 -13.68
CA MET A 446 19.74 0.82 -14.21
C MET A 446 21.19 1.23 -13.87
N ARG A 447 21.39 2.27 -13.03
CA ARG A 447 22.73 2.70 -12.67
C ARG A 447 23.39 1.62 -11.81
N LYS A 448 24.31 0.87 -12.40
CA LYS A 448 25.21 0.00 -11.64
C LYS A 448 25.98 0.87 -10.65
N GLN A 449 25.98 0.52 -9.37
CA GLN A 449 26.94 1.09 -8.42
C GLN A 449 28.35 0.76 -8.94
N VAL A 450 28.97 1.72 -9.59
CA VAL A 450 30.38 1.63 -9.99
C VAL A 450 31.19 1.79 -8.71
N PRO A 451 32.07 0.84 -8.34
CA PRO A 451 32.99 1.05 -7.23
C PRO A 451 33.76 2.34 -7.50
N ALA A 452 33.72 3.30 -6.57
CA ALA A 452 34.56 4.46 -6.65
C ALA A 452 36.02 3.97 -6.79
N PRO A 453 36.81 4.45 -7.77
CA PRO A 453 38.19 4.03 -7.89
C PRO A 453 38.89 4.40 -6.60
N ALA A 454 39.46 3.39 -5.92
CA ALA A 454 40.25 3.57 -4.73
C ALA A 454 41.30 4.65 -5.03
N ARG A 455 41.21 5.80 -4.35
CA ARG A 455 42.25 6.83 -4.45
C ARG A 455 43.57 6.19 -4.00
N PRO A 456 44.65 6.28 -4.78
CA PRO A 456 45.92 5.72 -4.37
C PRO A 456 46.36 6.42 -3.08
N SER A 457 46.48 5.63 -2.01
CA SER A 457 47.05 6.07 -0.74
C SER A 457 48.46 6.56 -1.00
N ARG A 458 48.73 7.85 -0.74
CA ARG A 458 50.09 8.38 -0.74
C ARG A 458 50.90 7.62 0.31
N SER A 459 51.96 6.98 -0.14
CA SER A 459 53.02 6.43 0.71
C SER A 459 53.65 7.55 1.54
N ILE A 460 53.56 7.46 2.86
CA ILE A 460 54.42 8.22 3.78
C ILE A 460 55.11 7.21 4.70
N SER A 461 56.43 7.34 4.75
CA SER A 461 57.35 6.47 5.46
C SER A 461 57.20 6.54 6.98
N SER A 462 57.50 5.39 7.59
CA SER A 462 57.96 5.13 8.96
C SER A 462 58.15 6.31 9.92
N SER A 463 57.41 6.32 11.04
CA SER A 463 58.01 6.46 12.38
C SER A 463 57.01 6.09 13.49
N ILE A 464 57.58 5.53 14.54
CA ILE A 464 56.99 4.84 15.68
C ILE A 464 56.24 5.81 16.61
N GLN A 465 55.03 5.44 17.06
CA GLN A 465 54.60 5.55 18.48
C GLN A 465 53.28 4.79 18.75
N ARG A 466 53.33 3.90 19.75
CA ARG A 466 52.18 3.17 20.30
C ARG A 466 51.23 4.14 21.01
N VAL A 467 49.96 4.19 20.60
CA VAL A 467 48.83 4.57 21.46
C VAL A 467 47.62 3.73 21.08
N VAL A 468 47.11 2.98 22.06
CA VAL A 468 45.85 2.22 21.99
C VAL A 468 44.68 3.21 21.93
N ARG A 469 43.89 3.20 20.86
CA ARG A 469 42.53 3.77 20.81
C ARG A 469 41.61 2.87 20.00
N ARG A 470 40.42 2.64 20.58
CA ARG A 470 39.31 1.76 20.17
C ARG A 470 38.91 1.98 18.70
N GLY A 471 38.59 0.86 18.05
CA GLY A 471 38.16 0.78 16.65
C GLY A 471 36.86 1.51 16.39
N GLY A 472 36.84 2.28 15.31
CA GLY A 472 35.63 2.76 14.65
C GLY A 472 35.24 1.76 13.58
N GLU A 473 33.94 1.46 13.54
CA GLU A 473 33.29 0.55 12.60
C GLU A 473 33.59 0.97 11.16
N SER A 474 34.09 0.02 10.37
CA SER A 474 34.22 0.15 8.93
C SER A 474 33.11 -0.69 8.31
N PRO A 475 32.30 -0.18 7.37
CA PRO A 475 31.29 -0.99 6.71
C PRO A 475 31.99 -2.13 5.96
N GLY A 476 31.60 -3.37 6.29
CA GLY A 476 32.14 -4.59 5.69
C GLY A 476 31.89 -4.60 4.19
N ALA A 477 32.95 -4.41 3.41
CA ALA A 477 32.91 -4.51 1.96
C ALA A 477 32.94 -5.97 1.51
N ASP A 478 32.13 -6.31 0.52
CA ASP A 478 32.08 -7.62 -0.10
C ASP A 478 33.37 -7.91 -0.89
N ALA A 479 33.59 -9.17 -1.31
CA ALA A 479 34.73 -9.56 -2.17
C ALA A 479 34.81 -8.77 -3.50
N ASN A 480 33.74 -8.07 -3.88
CA ASN A 480 33.64 -7.18 -5.04
C ASN A 480 33.75 -5.68 -4.70
N GLY A 481 33.99 -5.30 -3.43
CA GLY A 481 34.21 -3.91 -3.02
C GLY A 481 32.97 -3.03 -2.92
N ASN A 482 31.75 -3.60 -3.01
CA ASN A 482 30.52 -2.85 -2.80
C ASN A 482 30.23 -2.70 -1.30
N SER A 483 30.13 -1.47 -0.82
CA SER A 483 29.55 -1.17 0.50
C SER A 483 28.04 -1.08 0.34
N PHE A 484 27.31 -2.09 0.84
CA PHE A 484 25.85 -2.02 0.90
C PHE A 484 25.43 -1.13 2.06
N ASP A 485 24.57 -0.17 1.77
CA ASP A 485 23.95 0.68 2.77
C ASP A 485 22.68 -0.02 3.29
N PHE A 486 22.72 -0.45 4.55
CA PHE A 486 21.58 -1.09 5.24
C PHE A 486 20.61 -0.05 5.84
N THR A 487 20.98 1.23 5.85
CA THR A 487 20.12 2.30 6.39
C THR A 487 19.00 2.65 5.42
N THR A 488 19.24 2.51 4.11
CA THR A 488 18.24 2.72 3.07
C THR A 488 17.60 1.39 2.68
N LYS A 489 16.27 1.37 2.56
CA LYS A 489 15.47 0.17 2.29
C LYS A 489 14.20 0.51 1.54
N LEU A 490 13.80 -0.39 0.63
CA LEU A 490 12.57 -0.30 -0.12
C LEU A 490 11.58 -1.33 0.45
N LEU A 491 10.74 -0.92 1.40
CA LEU A 491 9.79 -1.82 2.06
C LEU A 491 8.48 -1.93 1.30
N HIS A 492 8.02 -0.83 0.71
CA HIS A 492 6.69 -0.71 0.11
C HIS A 492 6.78 -0.46 -1.40
N LEU A 493 6.05 -1.26 -2.16
CA LEU A 493 5.91 -1.14 -3.60
C LEU A 493 4.56 -1.67 -4.06
N ALA A 494 4.04 -1.13 -5.16
CA ALA A 494 2.79 -1.57 -5.75
C ALA A 494 2.95 -1.69 -7.27
N TRP A 495 2.41 -2.77 -7.84
CA TRP A 495 2.33 -2.96 -9.28
C TRP A 495 0.97 -2.51 -9.78
N HIS A 496 0.92 -1.79 -10.89
CA HIS A 496 -0.31 -1.38 -11.55
C HIS A 496 -1.16 -2.60 -11.98
N PRO A 497 -2.47 -2.65 -11.70
CA PRO A 497 -3.27 -3.87 -11.84
C PRO A 497 -3.42 -4.40 -13.27
N SER A 498 -3.11 -3.60 -14.30
CA SER A 498 -3.26 -3.98 -15.71
C SER A 498 -2.11 -3.57 -16.62
N GLU A 499 -1.07 -2.92 -16.10
CA GLU A 499 0.02 -2.37 -16.93
C GLU A 499 1.37 -2.67 -16.29
N ASN A 500 2.43 -2.65 -17.09
CA ASN A 500 3.80 -2.83 -16.62
C ASN A 500 4.30 -1.51 -16.02
N SER A 501 3.73 -1.15 -14.87
CA SER A 501 4.14 0.02 -14.11
C SER A 501 4.23 -0.32 -12.62
N ILE A 502 5.29 0.13 -11.97
CA ILE A 502 5.56 -0.10 -10.56
C ILE A 502 5.76 1.25 -9.87
N ALA A 503 5.10 1.42 -8.73
CA ALA A 503 5.33 2.52 -7.79
C ALA A 503 6.13 2.01 -6.59
N CYS A 504 7.19 2.73 -6.21
CA CYS A 504 8.09 2.37 -5.12
C CYS A 504 8.21 3.52 -4.10
N ALA A 505 8.08 3.21 -2.80
CA ALA A 505 8.43 4.14 -1.73
C ALA A 505 9.92 4.05 -1.41
N ALA A 506 10.63 5.17 -1.47
CA ALA A 506 11.97 5.31 -0.92
C ALA A 506 11.97 6.46 0.11
N ALA A 507 11.75 6.08 1.37
CA ALA A 507 11.47 6.99 2.47
C ALA A 507 10.28 7.94 2.15
N ASN A 508 10.48 9.26 2.01
CA ASN A 508 9.39 10.20 1.66
C ASN A 508 9.15 10.38 0.14
N SER A 509 9.95 9.73 -0.71
CA SER A 509 9.84 9.84 -2.17
C SER A 509 9.05 8.69 -2.77
N LEU A 510 8.13 8.99 -3.68
CA LEU A 510 7.40 8.02 -4.48
C LEU A 510 7.98 7.99 -5.90
N TYR A 511 8.65 6.91 -6.27
CA TYR A 511 9.20 6.70 -7.61
C TYR A 511 8.27 5.83 -8.45
N MET A 512 8.08 6.19 -9.72
CA MET A 512 7.26 5.43 -10.67
C MET A 512 8.09 4.98 -11.86
N TYR A 513 7.95 3.71 -12.21
CA TYR A 513 8.63 3.06 -13.33
C TYR A 513 7.61 2.45 -14.28
N TYR A 514 7.98 2.33 -15.55
CA TYR A 514 7.19 1.64 -16.58
C TYR A 514 8.08 0.79 -17.47
N ALA A 515 7.51 -0.18 -18.17
CA ALA A 515 8.21 -1.00 -19.17
C ALA A 515 7.31 -1.39 -20.35
#